data_AF-A0AA38GIX5-F1
#
_entry.id   AF-A0AA38GIX5-F1
#
_cell.length_a   1.000
_cell.length_b   1.000
_cell.length_c   1.000
_cell.angle_alpha   90.00
_cell.angle_beta   90.00
_cell.angle_gamma   90.00
#
_symmetry.space_group_name_H-M   'P 1'
#
loop_
_entity.id
_entity.type
_entity.pdbx_description
1 polymer ?
#
loop_
_entity_poly.entity_id
_entity_poly.type
_entity_poly.pdbx_seq_one_letter_code
_entity_poly.pdbx_strand_id
1 'polypeptide(L)' 'IVAPITDCTKGREFLWTKEAEESFQFLKKKVIEAPILALLDFDKVFEFDCDASHMGIGAVLSQGGKPVAFFSEKLNV' A
#
# COMPACT_ATOMS: atom_id res chain seq x y z
N ILE A 1 -5.78 0.91 -4.61
CA ILE A 1 -5.93 2.17 -3.83
C ILE A 1 -5.18 3.31 -4.50
N VAL A 2 -3.84 3.30 -4.57
CA VAL A 2 -3.05 4.44 -5.10
C VAL A 2 -3.11 4.61 -6.62
N ALA A 3 -3.46 3.55 -7.37
CA ALA A 3 -3.44 3.55 -8.83
C ALA A 3 -4.11 4.77 -9.51
N PRO A 4 -5.32 5.25 -9.10
CA PRO A 4 -5.93 6.44 -9.70
C PRO A 4 -5.06 7.70 -9.56
N ILE A 5 -4.38 7.87 -8.43
CA ILE A 5 -3.46 8.99 -8.18
C ILE A 5 -2.21 8.85 -9.06
N THR A 6 -1.66 7.64 -9.16
CA THR A 6 -0.50 7.38 -10.03
C THR A 6 -0.85 7.56 -11.50
N ASP A 7 -2.07 7.22 -11.91
CA ASP A 7 -2.49 7.36 -13.30
C ASP A 7 -2.62 8.83 -13.73
N CYS A 8 -2.93 9.75 -12.79
CA CYS A 8 -2.90 11.21 -13.03
C CYS A 8 -1.51 11.75 -13.41
N THR A 9 -0.41 11.05 -13.09
CA THR A 9 0.97 11.50 -13.39
C THR A 9 1.57 10.89 -14.64
N LYS A 10 0.89 9.95 -15.29
CA LYS A 10 1.40 9.23 -16.48
C LYS A 10 1.15 9.96 -17.80
N GLY A 11 0.21 10.92 -17.82
CA GLY A 11 -0.14 11.69 -19.00
C GLY A 11 0.80 12.87 -19.29
N ARG A 12 0.60 13.51 -20.45
CA ARG A 12 1.26 14.80 -20.77
C ARG A 12 0.70 15.96 -19.93
N GLU A 13 -0.54 15.84 -19.49
CA GLU A 13 -1.22 16.81 -18.64
C GLU A 13 -1.65 16.12 -17.34
N PHE A 14 -1.53 16.86 -16.23
CA PHE A 14 -1.98 16.41 -14.93
C PHE A 14 -3.48 16.72 -14.77
N LEU A 15 -4.31 15.69 -14.82
CA LEU A 15 -5.76 15.79 -14.63
C LEU A 15 -6.16 15.08 -13.34
N TRP A 16 -6.54 15.84 -12.32
CA TRP A 16 -7.01 15.30 -11.05
C TRP A 16 -8.46 14.83 -11.19
N THR A 17 -8.68 13.51 -11.24
CA THR A 17 -10.01 12.95 -11.42
C THR A 17 -10.75 12.79 -10.09
N LYS A 18 -12.06 12.54 -10.15
CA LYS A 18 -12.86 12.26 -8.96
C LYS A 18 -12.37 11.01 -8.24
N GLU A 19 -11.98 9.99 -8.99
CA GLU A 19 -11.45 8.73 -8.46
C GLU A 19 -10.09 8.93 -7.76
N ALA A 20 -9.26 9.85 -8.28
CA ALA A 20 -8.01 10.24 -7.62
C ALA A 20 -8.27 10.98 -6.30
N GLU A 21 -9.25 11.87 -6.25
CA GLU A 21 -9.65 12.57 -5.03
C GLU A 21 -10.19 11.60 -3.96
N GLU A 22 -11.09 10.70 -4.34
CA GLU A 22 -11.64 9.67 -3.44
C GLU A 22 -10.52 8.77 -2.89
N SER A 23 -9.59 8.35 -3.75
CA SER A 23 -8.42 7.58 -3.34
C SER A 23 -7.52 8.37 -2.38
N PHE A 24 -7.30 9.65 -2.64
CA PHE A 24 -6.45 10.50 -1.82
C PHE A 24 -7.03 10.72 -0.41
N GLN A 25 -8.33 10.99 -0.30
CA GLN A 25 -8.98 11.12 1.01
C GLN A 25 -9.00 9.78 1.77
N PHE A 26 -9.20 8.66 1.08
CA PHE A 26 -9.10 7.34 1.68
C PHE A 26 -7.70 7.08 2.25
N LEU A 27 -6.65 7.40 1.49
CA LEU A 27 -5.26 7.25 1.95
C LEU A 27 -4.95 8.13 3.15
N LYS A 28 -5.38 9.40 3.15
CA LYS A 28 -5.20 10.29 4.31
C LYS A 28 -5.79 9.67 5.58
N LYS A 29 -7.02 9.15 5.48
CA LYS A 29 -7.67 8.46 6.60
C LYS A 29 -6.85 7.25 7.06
N LYS A 30 -6.40 6.41 6.13
CA LYS A 30 -5.61 5.21 6.45
C LYS A 30 -4.24 5.50 7.04
N VAL A 31 -3.57 6.57 6.62
CA VAL A 31 -2.29 6.99 7.19
C VAL A 31 -2.46 7.48 8.63
N ILE A 32 -3.55 8.18 8.93
CA ILE A 32 -3.85 8.65 10.30
C ILE A 32 -4.28 7.50 11.21
N GLU A 33 -4.97 6.49 10.67
CA GLU A 33 -5.41 5.29 11.38
C GLU A 33 -4.36 4.16 11.39
N ALA A 34 -3.19 4.37 10.78
CA ALA A 34 -2.22 3.30 10.55
C ALA A 34 -1.76 2.68 11.88
N PRO A 35 -1.68 1.34 11.96
CA PRO A 35 -1.16 0.68 13.15
C PRO A 35 0.30 1.07 13.37
N ILE A 36 0.69 1.20 14.64
CA ILE A 36 2.09 1.41 15.01
C ILE A 36 2.90 0.20 14.50
N LEU A 37 3.80 0.45 13.56
CA LEU A 37 4.73 -0.57 13.07
C LEU A 37 5.68 -0.98 14.20
N ALA A 38 5.88 -2.28 14.35
CA ALA A 38 6.93 -2.79 15.22
C ALA A 38 8.31 -2.54 14.60
N LEU A 39 9.31 -2.31 15.45
CA LEU A 39 10.70 -2.30 15.01
C LEU A 39 11.11 -3.73 14.61
N LEU A 40 11.85 -3.82 13.51
CA LEU A 40 12.43 -5.06 12.99
C LEU A 40 13.40 -5.66 14.01
N ASP A 41 13.27 -6.95 14.26
CA ASP A 41 14.13 -7.71 15.17
C ASP A 41 14.65 -8.97 14.47
N PHE A 42 15.95 -9.03 14.18
CA PHE A 42 16.54 -10.16 13.44
C PHE A 42 16.60 -11.46 14.24
N ASP A 43 16.38 -11.42 15.56
CA ASP A 43 16.34 -12.61 16.42
C ASP A 43 14.94 -13.26 16.47
N LYS A 44 13.92 -12.62 15.86
CA LYS A 44 12.55 -13.13 15.79
C LYS A 44 12.20 -13.71 14.42
N VAL A 45 11.29 -14.68 14.43
CA VAL A 45 10.73 -15.26 13.20
C VAL A 45 9.99 -14.19 12.40
N PHE A 46 10.24 -14.18 11.10
CA PHE A 46 9.49 -13.39 10.13
C PHE A 46 8.24 -14.14 9.69
N GLU A 47 7.10 -13.46 9.76
CA GLU A 47 5.81 -13.89 9.24
C GLU A 47 5.53 -13.06 7.98
N PHE A 48 5.18 -13.73 6.88
CA PHE A 48 4.96 -13.05 5.59
C PHE A 48 3.62 -13.47 5.01
N ASP A 49 2.68 -12.52 4.98
CA ASP A 49 1.37 -12.70 4.38
C ASP A 49 1.33 -11.95 3.05
N CYS A 50 0.93 -12.63 1.98
CA CYS A 50 0.85 -12.05 0.65
C CYS A 50 -0.50 -12.35 0.01
N ASP A 51 -1.07 -11.36 -0.66
CA ASP A 51 -2.28 -11.48 -1.47
C ASP A 51 -2.03 -10.84 -2.85
N ALA A 52 -2.59 -11.45 -3.89
CA ALA A 52 -2.39 -11.03 -5.27
C ALA A 52 -3.70 -11.09 -6.06
N SER A 53 -3.86 -10.11 -6.93
CA SER A 53 -4.94 -10.00 -7.90
C SER A 53 -4.37 -9.81 -9.30
N HIS A 54 -5.22 -9.88 -10.32
CA HIS A 54 -4.84 -9.56 -11.71
C HIS A 54 -4.24 -8.15 -11.87
N MET A 55 -4.56 -7.22 -10.96
CA MET A 55 -4.16 -5.81 -11.06
C MET A 55 -2.91 -5.48 -10.23
N GLY A 56 -2.52 -6.32 -9.28
CA GLY A 56 -1.53 -5.93 -8.27
C GLY A 56 -1.32 -6.98 -7.20
N ILE A 57 -0.19 -6.84 -6.52
CA ILE A 57 0.24 -7.65 -5.38
C ILE A 57 0.36 -6.79 -4.13
N GLY A 58 0.04 -7.38 -2.98
CA GLY A 58 0.24 -6.79 -1.66
C GLY A 58 0.89 -7.80 -0.73
N ALA A 59 1.71 -7.32 0.20
CA ALA A 59 2.25 -8.16 1.26
C ALA A 59 2.42 -7.39 2.58
N VAL A 60 2.40 -8.14 3.67
CA VAL A 60 2.66 -7.67 5.02
C VAL A 60 3.78 -8.52 5.60
N LEU A 61 4.81 -7.87 6.12
CA LEU A 61 5.82 -8.49 6.96
C LEU A 61 5.44 -8.25 8.41
N SER A 62 5.30 -9.31 9.21
CA SER A 62 5.03 -9.24 10.65
C SER A 62 6.00 -10.07 11.48
N GLN A 63 6.04 -9.77 12.78
CA GLN A 63 6.76 -10.56 13.78
C GLN A 63 5.91 -10.67 15.04
N GLY A 64 5.57 -11.90 15.45
CA GLY A 64 4.71 -12.12 16.61
C GLY A 64 3.32 -11.48 16.45
N GLY A 65 2.75 -11.56 15.24
CA GLY A 65 1.46 -10.97 14.90
C GLY A 65 1.43 -9.43 14.83
N LYS A 66 2.59 -8.76 14.87
CA LYS A 66 2.68 -7.29 14.73
C LYS A 66 3.30 -6.92 13.38
N PRO A 67 2.68 -6.02 12.59
CA PRO A 67 3.22 -5.60 11.31
C PRO A 67 4.51 -4.77 11.50
N VAL A 68 5.51 -5.07 10.68
CA VAL A 68 6.80 -4.38 10.59
C VAL A 68 6.89 -3.56 9.30
N ALA A 69 6.40 -4.11 8.18
CA ALA A 69 6.38 -3.41 6.91
C ALA A 69 5.20 -3.84 6.04
N PHE A 70 4.77 -2.92 5.16
CA PHE A 70 3.77 -3.16 4.13
C PHE A 70 4.39 -3.00 2.75
N PHE A 71 4.03 -3.87 1.82
CA PHE A 71 4.44 -3.82 0.43
C PHE A 71 3.21 -3.83 -0.48
N SER A 72 3.25 -3.05 -1.56
CA SER A 72 2.21 -3.08 -2.58
C SER A 72 2.77 -2.64 -3.93
N GLU A 73 2.45 -3.38 -4.99
CA GLU A 73 2.90 -3.11 -6.35
C GLU A 73 1.77 -3.37 -7.35
N LYS A 74 1.62 -2.46 -8.34
CA LYS A 74 0.71 -2.66 -9.48
C LYS A 74 1.42 -3.54 -10.50
N LEU A 75 0.75 -4.62 -10.93
CA LEU A 75 1.31 -5.49 -11.96
C LEU A 75 1.11 -4.81 -13.33
N ASN A 76 2.18 -4.73 -14.12
CA ASN A 76 2.09 -4.34 -15.53
C ASN A 76 1.89 -5.63 -16.33
N VAL A 77 0.64 -5.96 -16.59
CA VAL A 77 0.24 -7.06 -17.49
C VAL A 77 -0.12 -6.48 -18.85
#